data_AF-A0AB34JXJ7-F1
#
_entry.id   AF-A0AB34JXJ7-F1
#
_cell.length_a   1.000
_cell.length_b   1.000
_cell.length_c   1.000
_cell.angle_alpha   90.00
_cell.angle_beta   90.00
_cell.angle_gamma   90.00
#
_symmetry.space_group_name_H-M   'P 1'
#
loop_
_entity.id
_entity.type
_entity.pdbx_description
1 polymer ?
#
loop_
_entity_poly.entity_id
_entity_poly.type
_entity_poly.pdbx_seq_one_letter_code
_entity_poly.pdbx_strand_id
1 'polypeptide(L)'
;METGAKPAPSPGEKGPSSKVVPRPVANQTWVHSCCSRAKLQAALADPTISAIEADIMMPAPSSSGRAMPIMAHPSWRSKHAPQSDLDFATFIDRCIEDGKRHLKLDFKQAAAVEPCLQLLAKRWHELQGNRQAIWLNADVLPGPNARGKVEIAPDTFLPLCRRYCPHAFLSLGWRVGPIGPEEAYSQSDIAAMAKVCGDYSLDGGTLVFAASLRLSERALPVVASVLTLVPGSQLLLWTGFGEAPVRSELHERVSKQLDELEVGPRVGFDISVAQSVLGSATSDAIDCTFFWSRWTRYIFCGDLCCGSSYSLLNAQTGERQSLLSTPPTPAATPEHKLPVPSTPGTDVNGIIRQ
;
A
#
# COMPACT_ATOMS: atom_id res chain seq x y z
N MET A 1 -50.77 2.94 40.54
CA MET A 1 -49.30 2.84 40.41
C MET A 1 -48.98 3.08 38.95
N GLU A 2 -48.44 4.26 38.64
CA GLU A 2 -48.19 4.74 37.29
C GLU A 2 -47.13 3.89 36.57
N THR A 3 -47.48 3.40 35.38
CA THR A 3 -46.55 2.76 34.45
C THR A 3 -45.93 3.83 33.56
N GLY A 4 -44.77 4.35 33.96
CA GLY A 4 -44.00 5.32 33.17
C GLY A 4 -43.35 4.66 31.95
N ALA A 5 -44.00 4.76 30.80
CA ALA A 5 -43.40 4.42 29.51
C ALA A 5 -42.33 5.46 29.15
N LYS A 6 -41.11 5.00 28.87
CA LYS A 6 -40.00 5.84 28.41
C LYS A 6 -40.33 6.36 27.00
N PRO A 7 -40.23 7.67 26.70
CA PRO A 7 -40.59 8.20 25.40
C PRO A 7 -39.64 7.67 24.32
N ALA A 8 -40.20 7.37 23.14
CA ALA A 8 -39.45 7.01 21.96
C ALA A 8 -38.51 8.17 21.55
N PRO A 9 -37.30 7.88 21.06
CA PRO A 9 -36.37 8.91 20.60
C PRO A 9 -36.98 9.69 19.43
N SER A 10 -36.83 11.01 19.48
CA SER A 10 -37.27 11.94 18.44
C SER A 10 -36.53 11.69 17.12
N PRO A 11 -37.18 11.84 15.95
CA PRO A 11 -36.54 11.67 14.66
C PRO A 11 -35.63 12.87 14.40
N GLY A 12 -34.37 12.79 14.84
CA GLY A 12 -33.42 13.88 14.71
C GLY A 12 -32.06 13.69 15.39
N GLU A 13 -31.89 12.71 16.28
CA GLU A 13 -30.58 12.40 16.83
C GLU A 13 -29.74 11.62 15.82
N LYS A 14 -28.98 12.36 15.00
CA LYS A 14 -27.82 11.80 14.31
C LYS A 14 -26.87 11.28 15.40
N GLY A 15 -26.79 9.95 15.53
CA GLY A 15 -25.68 9.31 16.25
C GLY A 15 -24.34 9.87 15.76
N PRO A 16 -23.26 9.77 16.57
CA PRO A 16 -21.97 10.36 16.21
C PRO A 16 -21.59 9.91 14.81
N SER A 17 -21.54 10.88 13.89
CA SER A 17 -21.14 10.67 12.50
C SER A 17 -19.84 9.90 12.50
N SER A 18 -19.87 8.63 12.07
CA SER A 18 -18.69 7.80 11.89
C SER A 18 -17.85 8.48 10.82
N LYS A 19 -16.92 9.34 11.25
CA LYS A 19 -16.05 10.07 10.33
C LYS A 19 -15.18 9.03 9.63
N VAL A 20 -15.51 8.75 8.37
CA VAL A 20 -14.68 7.93 7.48
C VAL A 20 -13.26 8.49 7.52
N VAL A 21 -12.27 7.65 7.83
CA VAL A 21 -10.87 8.06 7.79
C VAL A 21 -10.57 8.44 6.34
N PRO A 22 -10.21 9.71 6.04
CA PRO A 22 -9.88 10.10 4.68
C PRO A 22 -8.73 9.23 4.18
N ARG A 23 -8.81 8.82 2.90
CA ARG A 23 -7.73 8.07 2.26
C ARG A 23 -6.44 8.90 2.35
N PRO A 24 -5.33 8.34 2.87
CA PRO A 24 -4.08 9.05 2.93
C PRO A 24 -3.57 9.44 1.53
N VAL A 25 -2.75 10.49 1.47
CA VAL A 25 -2.11 10.92 0.23
C VAL A 25 -1.20 9.82 -0.32
N ALA A 26 -0.97 9.83 -1.65
CA ALA A 26 -0.15 8.81 -2.32
C ALA A 26 1.31 8.80 -1.84
N ASN A 27 1.84 9.96 -1.45
CA ASN A 27 3.21 10.10 -0.96
C ASN A 27 3.31 9.71 0.52
N GLN A 28 3.76 8.49 0.77
CA GLN A 28 4.00 7.95 2.11
C GLN A 28 5.42 7.39 2.19
N THR A 29 6.03 7.49 3.36
CA THR A 29 7.29 6.82 3.66
C THR A 29 6.97 5.54 4.39
N TRP A 30 7.34 4.42 3.78
CA TRP A 30 6.95 3.09 4.23
C TRP A 30 8.11 2.34 4.88
N VAL A 31 7.79 1.58 5.92
CA VAL A 31 8.60 0.41 6.30
C VAL A 31 7.91 -0.84 5.74
N HIS A 32 8.65 -1.60 4.94
CA HIS A 32 8.18 -2.84 4.31
C HIS A 32 8.51 -4.06 5.14
N SER A 33 7.72 -5.12 5.02
CA SER A 33 7.95 -6.41 5.64
C SER A 33 8.38 -6.27 7.10
N CYS A 34 7.59 -5.51 7.87
CA CYS A 34 7.83 -5.20 9.27
C CYS A 34 7.49 -6.40 10.18
N CYS A 35 8.27 -7.47 10.00
CA CYS A 35 7.95 -8.81 10.47
C CYS A 35 8.76 -9.24 11.71
N SER A 36 9.30 -8.30 12.49
CA SER A 36 9.99 -8.61 13.75
C SER A 36 9.84 -7.49 14.77
N ARG A 37 9.96 -7.80 16.06
CA ARG A 37 9.84 -6.80 17.14
C ARG A 37 10.87 -5.68 16.98
N ALA A 38 12.11 -6.04 16.64
CA ALA A 38 13.19 -5.07 16.44
C ALA A 38 12.87 -4.11 15.28
N LYS A 39 12.35 -4.61 14.16
CA LYS A 39 11.99 -3.78 13.01
C LYS A 39 10.79 -2.89 13.29
N LEU A 40 9.78 -3.40 13.99
CA LEU A 40 8.65 -2.60 14.45
C LEU A 40 9.11 -1.49 15.39
N GLN A 41 9.98 -1.80 16.36
CA GLN A 41 10.51 -0.79 17.27
C GLN A 41 11.28 0.32 16.53
N ALA A 42 12.10 -0.03 15.55
CA ALA A 42 12.80 0.95 14.71
C ALA A 42 11.81 1.82 13.92
N ALA A 43 10.81 1.22 13.29
CA ALA A 43 9.79 1.93 12.51
C ALA A 43 8.99 2.93 13.35
N LEU A 44 8.62 2.56 14.58
CA LEU A 44 7.87 3.44 15.49
C LEU A 44 8.74 4.57 16.07
N ALA A 45 10.05 4.34 16.21
CA ALA A 45 11.00 5.35 16.68
C ALA A 45 11.35 6.40 15.62
N ASP A 46 11.24 6.07 14.33
CA ASP A 46 11.55 6.98 13.23
C ASP A 46 10.34 7.88 12.90
N PRO A 47 10.45 9.21 13.08
CA PRO A 47 9.35 10.15 12.80
C PRO A 47 9.10 10.37 11.30
N THR A 48 10.01 9.95 10.42
CA THR A 48 9.87 10.10 8.97
C THR A 48 8.97 9.03 8.36
N ILE A 49 8.76 7.91 9.06
CA ILE A 49 7.90 6.80 8.65
C ILE A 49 6.43 7.15 8.91
N SER A 50 5.64 7.20 7.84
CA SER A 50 4.20 7.48 7.91
C SER A 50 3.33 6.22 7.77
N ALA A 51 3.87 5.14 7.23
CA ALA A 51 3.14 3.89 7.04
C ALA A 51 4.02 2.64 7.27
N ILE A 52 3.38 1.57 7.75
CA ILE A 52 4.02 0.28 8.01
C ILE A 52 3.27 -0.79 7.24
N GLU A 53 3.99 -1.54 6.42
CA GLU A 53 3.52 -2.75 5.78
C GLU A 53 4.12 -3.97 6.51
N ALA A 54 3.30 -4.98 6.77
CA ALA A 54 3.73 -6.23 7.40
C ALA A 54 3.03 -7.43 6.79
N ASP A 55 3.82 -8.47 6.51
CA ASP A 55 3.37 -9.76 6.00
C ASP A 55 2.77 -10.63 7.10
N ILE A 56 1.68 -11.33 6.81
CA ILE A 56 0.94 -12.14 7.79
C ILE A 56 0.88 -13.59 7.33
N MET A 57 1.31 -14.49 8.20
CA MET A 57 1.26 -15.94 8.00
C MET A 57 0.79 -16.66 9.27
N MET A 58 0.36 -17.92 9.11
CA MET A 58 0.16 -18.81 10.25
C MET A 58 1.49 -19.45 10.65
N PRO A 59 1.82 -19.53 11.95
CA PRO A 59 2.99 -20.28 12.39
C PRO A 59 2.80 -21.78 12.09
N ALA A 60 3.90 -22.54 12.18
CA ALA A 60 3.82 -23.99 12.10
C ALA A 60 2.85 -24.54 13.16
N PRO A 61 2.08 -25.61 12.85
CA PRO A 61 1.18 -26.23 13.82
C PRO A 61 1.94 -26.61 15.10
N SER A 62 1.47 -26.14 16.26
CA SER A 62 1.98 -26.56 17.56
C SER A 62 0.98 -27.46 18.27
N SER A 63 1.46 -28.33 19.15
CA SER A 63 0.63 -29.24 19.96
C SER A 63 -0.12 -28.54 21.10
N SER A 64 0.11 -27.24 21.32
CA SER A 64 -0.25 -26.53 22.56
C SER A 64 -1.44 -25.55 22.45
N GLY A 65 -2.10 -25.42 21.29
CA GLY A 65 -3.32 -24.60 21.19
C GLY A 65 -3.62 -24.05 19.80
N ARG A 66 -4.59 -23.12 19.72
CA ARG A 66 -4.95 -22.41 18.49
C ARG A 66 -3.79 -21.51 18.07
N ALA A 67 -3.13 -21.86 16.98
CA ALA A 67 -2.08 -21.04 16.38
C ALA A 67 -2.58 -19.61 16.13
N MET A 68 -1.85 -18.62 16.64
CA MET A 68 -2.12 -17.20 16.40
C MET A 68 -1.31 -16.72 15.18
N PRO A 69 -1.88 -15.90 14.29
CA PRO A 69 -1.13 -15.34 13.16
C PRO A 69 0.09 -14.56 13.62
N ILE A 70 1.18 -14.67 12.85
CA ILE A 70 2.45 -13.99 13.10
C ILE A 70 2.82 -13.06 11.96
N MET A 71 3.62 -12.04 12.25
CA MET A 71 4.17 -11.15 11.24
C MET A 71 5.38 -11.82 10.60
N ALA A 72 5.23 -12.37 9.40
CA ALA A 72 6.26 -13.16 8.73
C ALA A 72 6.13 -13.11 7.21
N HIS A 73 7.26 -12.92 6.53
CA HIS A 73 7.35 -13.00 5.06
C HIS A 73 7.71 -14.42 4.62
N PRO A 74 7.11 -14.95 3.54
CA PRO A 74 7.48 -16.26 3.00
C PRO A 74 8.90 -16.21 2.42
N SER A 75 9.77 -17.12 2.83
CA SER A 75 11.04 -17.38 2.16
C SER A 75 11.09 -18.81 1.65
N TRP A 76 12.02 -19.10 0.74
CA TRP A 76 12.28 -20.48 0.28
C TRP A 76 12.45 -21.46 1.45
N ARG A 77 13.06 -21.03 2.56
CA ARG A 77 13.31 -21.87 3.74
C ARG A 77 12.17 -21.89 4.76
N SER A 78 11.34 -20.84 4.81
CA SER A 78 10.33 -20.64 5.86
C SER A 78 8.88 -20.69 5.38
N LYS A 79 8.63 -20.92 4.08
CA LYS A 79 7.27 -21.00 3.49
C LYS A 79 6.31 -21.90 4.27
N HIS A 80 6.79 -23.07 4.71
CA HIS A 80 5.97 -24.10 5.36
C HIS A 80 6.06 -24.08 6.89
N ALA A 81 6.99 -23.30 7.44
CA ALA A 81 7.19 -23.15 8.88
C ALA A 81 7.71 -21.74 9.16
N PRO A 82 6.86 -20.71 8.96
CA PRO A 82 7.27 -19.34 9.20
C PRO A 82 7.55 -19.15 10.70
N GLN A 83 8.57 -18.36 10.99
CA GLN A 83 8.99 -18.03 12.35
C GLN A 83 9.12 -16.51 12.45
N SER A 84 8.61 -15.96 13.54
CA SER A 84 8.72 -14.56 13.89
C SER A 84 8.60 -14.42 15.40
N ASP A 85 9.30 -13.44 15.97
CA ASP A 85 9.17 -13.05 17.37
C ASP A 85 8.00 -12.09 17.62
N LEU A 86 7.23 -11.78 16.57
CA LEU A 86 6.15 -10.80 16.58
C LEU A 86 4.83 -11.43 16.11
N ASP A 87 3.90 -11.62 17.02
CA ASP A 87 2.53 -12.01 16.69
C ASP A 87 1.67 -10.82 16.22
N PHE A 88 0.58 -11.12 15.52
CA PHE A 88 -0.32 -10.10 14.96
C PHE A 88 -0.98 -9.22 16.02
N ALA A 89 -1.35 -9.80 17.18
CA ALA A 89 -2.02 -9.05 18.24
C ALA A 89 -1.08 -7.98 18.82
N THR A 90 0.14 -8.40 19.16
CA THR A 90 1.21 -7.53 19.65
C THR A 90 1.54 -6.44 18.63
N PHE A 91 1.65 -6.77 17.34
CA PHE A 91 1.87 -5.74 16.31
C PHE A 91 0.76 -4.67 16.32
N ILE A 92 -0.52 -5.09 16.28
CA ILE A 92 -1.65 -4.17 16.24
C ILE A 92 -1.70 -3.30 17.49
N ASP A 93 -1.56 -3.90 18.68
CA ASP A 93 -1.59 -3.17 19.95
C ASP A 93 -0.46 -2.12 20.00
N ARG A 94 0.76 -2.45 19.55
CA ARG A 94 1.88 -1.49 19.48
C ARG A 94 1.66 -0.37 18.47
N CYS A 95 1.05 -0.66 17.33
CA CYS A 95 0.70 0.37 16.34
C CYS A 95 -0.43 1.30 16.82
N ILE A 96 -1.37 0.79 17.62
CA ILE A 96 -2.42 1.58 18.25
C ILE A 96 -1.85 2.48 19.34
N GLU A 97 -0.96 1.94 20.19
CA GLU A 97 -0.25 2.71 21.22
C GLU A 97 0.53 3.88 20.62
N ASP A 98 1.17 3.67 19.47
CA ASP A 98 1.87 4.73 18.75
C ASP A 98 0.91 5.75 18.09
N GLY A 99 -0.18 5.26 17.51
CA GLY A 99 -1.29 6.05 17.00
C GLY A 99 -1.00 6.95 15.79
N LYS A 100 0.17 6.82 15.16
CA LYS A 100 0.57 7.73 14.05
C LYS A 100 0.64 7.06 12.70
N ARG A 101 1.03 5.78 12.63
CA ARG A 101 1.35 5.12 11.35
C ARG A 101 0.12 4.50 10.73
N HIS A 102 -0.05 4.68 9.42
CA HIS A 102 -1.01 3.89 8.66
C HIS A 102 -0.50 2.46 8.47
N LEU A 103 -1.41 1.49 8.33
CA LEU A 103 -1.05 0.07 8.32
C LEU A 103 -1.50 -0.58 7.02
N LYS A 104 -0.59 -1.32 6.37
CA LYS A 104 -0.91 -2.23 5.27
C LYS A 104 -0.63 -3.66 5.74
N LEU A 105 -1.70 -4.44 5.86
CA LEU A 105 -1.69 -5.80 6.38
C LEU A 105 -1.67 -6.77 5.21
N ASP A 106 -0.51 -7.34 4.90
CA ASP A 106 -0.28 -8.17 3.72
C ASP A 106 -0.45 -9.65 4.01
N PHE A 107 -1.64 -10.17 3.73
CA PHE A 107 -1.96 -11.57 3.96
C PHE A 107 -1.26 -12.46 2.94
N LYS A 108 -0.46 -13.42 3.43
CA LYS A 108 0.25 -14.40 2.59
C LYS A 108 -0.37 -15.79 2.63
N GLN A 109 -1.30 -16.04 3.56
CA GLN A 109 -2.00 -17.32 3.72
C GLN A 109 -3.47 -17.14 4.09
N ALA A 110 -4.37 -17.88 3.43
CA ALA A 110 -5.81 -17.80 3.68
C ALA A 110 -6.21 -18.11 5.13
N ALA A 111 -5.50 -19.05 5.78
CA ALA A 111 -5.77 -19.45 7.16
C ALA A 111 -5.55 -18.32 8.18
N ALA A 112 -4.76 -17.29 7.84
CA ALA A 112 -4.53 -16.13 8.72
C ALA A 112 -5.61 -15.05 8.59
N VAL A 113 -6.37 -15.03 7.49
CA VAL A 113 -7.29 -13.92 7.14
C VAL A 113 -8.38 -13.75 8.21
N GLU A 114 -9.21 -14.76 8.45
CA GLU A 114 -10.32 -14.63 9.39
C GLU A 114 -9.89 -14.33 10.83
N PRO A 115 -8.91 -15.03 11.43
CA PRO A 115 -8.46 -14.72 12.79
C PRO A 115 -7.93 -13.29 12.95
N CYS A 116 -7.15 -12.79 12.00
CA CYS A 116 -6.65 -11.42 12.01
C CYS A 116 -7.78 -10.39 11.88
N LEU A 117 -8.72 -10.60 10.95
CA LEU A 117 -9.83 -9.66 10.76
C LEU A 117 -10.77 -9.63 11.96
N GLN A 118 -11.01 -10.77 12.63
CA GLN A 118 -11.74 -10.81 13.89
C GLN A 118 -11.05 -10.02 15.00
N LEU A 119 -9.72 -10.09 15.09
CA LEU A 119 -8.95 -9.30 16.06
C LEU A 119 -9.00 -7.81 15.71
N LEU A 120 -8.78 -7.48 14.43
CA LEU A 120 -8.79 -6.11 13.94
C LEU A 120 -10.14 -5.43 14.17
N ALA A 121 -11.25 -6.15 13.96
CA ALA A 121 -12.60 -5.65 14.24
C ALA A 121 -12.78 -5.23 15.71
N LYS A 122 -12.16 -5.96 16.66
CA LYS A 122 -12.20 -5.63 18.10
C LYS A 122 -11.38 -4.39 18.45
N ARG A 123 -10.39 -4.05 17.62
CA ARG A 123 -9.48 -2.90 17.78
C ARG A 123 -9.85 -1.71 16.90
N TRP A 124 -10.89 -1.86 16.08
CA TRP A 124 -11.23 -0.92 15.01
C TRP A 124 -11.50 0.50 15.54
N HIS A 125 -12.19 0.61 16.67
CA HIS A 125 -12.51 1.91 17.28
C HIS A 125 -11.25 2.69 17.69
N GLU A 126 -10.21 2.00 18.18
CA GLU A 126 -8.95 2.64 18.58
C GLU A 126 -8.18 3.12 17.35
N LEU A 127 -8.06 2.27 16.33
CA LEU A 127 -7.44 2.62 15.04
C LEU A 127 -8.14 3.82 14.38
N GLN A 128 -9.48 3.82 14.39
CA GLN A 128 -10.28 4.95 13.90
C GLN A 128 -10.10 6.22 14.73
N GLY A 129 -10.05 6.10 16.06
CA GLY A 129 -9.78 7.20 16.98
C GLY A 129 -8.46 7.88 16.67
N ASN A 130 -7.44 7.10 16.35
CA ASN A 130 -6.12 7.55 15.92
C ASN A 130 -6.06 8.03 14.46
N ARG A 131 -7.17 7.91 13.69
CA ARG A 131 -7.23 8.22 12.26
C ARG A 131 -6.22 7.43 11.42
N GLN A 132 -5.90 6.21 11.85
CA GLN A 132 -5.00 5.31 11.12
C GLN A 132 -5.78 4.67 9.96
N ALA A 133 -5.34 4.91 8.73
CA ALA A 133 -5.84 4.17 7.58
C ALA A 133 -5.28 2.75 7.60
N ILE A 134 -6.15 1.79 7.27
CA ILE A 134 -5.82 0.36 7.25
C ILE A 134 -6.10 -0.18 5.85
N TRP A 135 -5.07 -0.71 5.21
CA TRP A 135 -5.18 -1.49 3.98
C TRP A 135 -5.13 -2.98 4.28
N LEU A 136 -6.13 -3.71 3.82
CA LEU A 136 -6.13 -5.17 3.79
C LEU A 136 -5.58 -5.61 2.44
N ASN A 137 -4.37 -6.15 2.43
CA ASN A 137 -3.66 -6.52 1.22
C ASN A 137 -3.66 -8.03 0.99
N ALA A 138 -3.92 -8.46 -0.24
CA ALA A 138 -3.73 -9.84 -0.67
C ALA A 138 -3.56 -9.93 -2.19
N ASP A 139 -2.74 -10.90 -2.61
CA ASP A 139 -2.63 -11.32 -4.01
C ASP A 139 -3.77 -12.30 -4.35
N VAL A 140 -4.87 -11.75 -4.86
CA VAL A 140 -6.11 -12.50 -5.08
C VAL A 140 -6.23 -13.13 -6.46
N LEU A 141 -5.36 -12.74 -7.41
CA LEU A 141 -5.36 -13.28 -8.77
C LEU A 141 -3.97 -13.75 -9.20
N PRO A 142 -3.85 -14.71 -10.13
CA PRO A 142 -2.58 -15.08 -10.72
C PRO A 142 -2.00 -13.94 -11.57
N GLY A 143 -0.70 -13.75 -11.50
CA GLY A 143 0.03 -12.70 -12.22
C GLY A 143 1.19 -13.25 -13.05
N PRO A 144 1.98 -12.35 -13.66
CA PRO A 144 3.12 -12.73 -14.49
C PRO A 144 4.05 -13.69 -13.78
N ASN A 145 4.50 -14.72 -14.50
CA ASN A 145 5.39 -15.78 -14.01
C ASN A 145 4.78 -16.67 -12.91
N ALA A 146 3.49 -16.52 -12.61
CA ALA A 146 2.79 -17.30 -11.59
C ALA A 146 1.31 -17.51 -11.95
N ARG A 147 1.04 -18.14 -13.10
CA ARG A 147 -0.31 -18.40 -13.64
C ARG A 147 -1.13 -19.49 -12.95
N GLY A 148 -0.57 -20.10 -11.91
CA GLY A 148 -1.22 -21.17 -11.14
C GLY A 148 -2.20 -20.65 -10.08
N LYS A 149 -2.59 -21.54 -9.17
CA LYS A 149 -3.48 -21.22 -8.05
C LYS A 149 -2.86 -20.14 -7.14
N VAL A 150 -3.70 -19.24 -6.64
CA VAL A 150 -3.35 -18.26 -5.59
C VAL A 150 -3.56 -18.84 -4.19
N GLU A 151 -2.75 -18.39 -3.23
CA GLU A 151 -2.88 -18.80 -1.83
C GLU A 151 -4.15 -18.25 -1.17
N ILE A 152 -4.65 -17.11 -1.65
CA ILE A 152 -5.83 -16.42 -1.13
C ILE A 152 -6.76 -16.09 -2.29
N ALA A 153 -7.86 -16.83 -2.43
CA ALA A 153 -8.86 -16.56 -3.46
C ALA A 153 -9.75 -15.35 -3.07
N PRO A 154 -10.27 -14.58 -4.06
CA PRO A 154 -11.16 -13.45 -3.80
C PRO A 154 -12.43 -13.89 -3.04
N ASP A 155 -12.94 -15.08 -3.36
CA ASP A 155 -14.14 -15.67 -2.74
C ASP A 155 -13.95 -16.01 -1.26
N THR A 156 -12.70 -16.15 -0.81
CA THR A 156 -12.39 -16.29 0.61
C THR A 156 -12.14 -14.92 1.24
N PHE A 157 -11.36 -14.07 0.58
CA PHE A 157 -10.85 -12.83 1.16
C PHE A 157 -11.92 -11.74 1.28
N LEU A 158 -12.60 -11.40 0.18
CA LEU A 158 -13.47 -10.23 0.10
C LEU A 158 -14.72 -10.34 1.00
N PRO A 159 -15.40 -11.49 1.11
CA PRO A 159 -16.51 -11.63 2.06
C PRO A 159 -16.08 -11.44 3.51
N LEU A 160 -14.88 -11.90 3.89
CA LEU A 160 -14.35 -11.73 5.24
C LEU A 160 -13.99 -10.27 5.53
N CYS A 161 -13.32 -9.59 4.58
CA CYS A 161 -13.02 -8.16 4.70
C CYS A 161 -14.29 -7.33 4.89
N ARG A 162 -15.32 -7.57 4.07
CA ARG A 162 -16.62 -6.90 4.18
C ARG A 162 -17.30 -7.18 5.51
N ARG A 163 -17.26 -8.42 5.98
CA ARG A 163 -17.94 -8.84 7.22
C ARG A 163 -17.32 -8.20 8.46
N TYR A 164 -15.99 -8.21 8.56
CA TYR A 164 -15.29 -7.86 9.80
C TYR A 164 -14.73 -6.42 9.79
N CYS A 165 -14.31 -5.91 8.63
CA CYS A 165 -13.66 -4.62 8.51
C CYS A 165 -14.17 -3.84 7.27
N PRO A 166 -15.48 -3.54 7.16
CA PRO A 166 -16.09 -2.92 5.98
C PRO A 166 -15.57 -1.52 5.66
N HIS A 167 -14.88 -0.87 6.60
CA HIS A 167 -14.33 0.48 6.46
C HIS A 167 -12.83 0.50 6.17
N ALA A 168 -12.19 -0.67 6.02
CA ALA A 168 -10.79 -0.75 5.60
C ALA A 168 -10.66 -0.49 4.10
N PHE A 169 -9.52 0.07 3.70
CA PHE A 169 -9.14 0.09 2.30
C PHE A 169 -8.74 -1.32 1.85
N LEU A 170 -9.02 -1.64 0.59
CA LEU A 170 -8.60 -2.89 -0.02
C LEU A 170 -7.39 -2.64 -0.92
N SER A 171 -6.35 -3.44 -0.74
CA SER A 171 -5.16 -3.44 -1.59
C SER A 171 -5.07 -4.78 -2.31
N LEU A 172 -5.55 -4.86 -3.55
CA LEU A 172 -5.67 -6.14 -4.28
C LEU A 172 -4.52 -6.26 -5.28
N GLY A 173 -3.80 -7.38 -5.20
CA GLY A 173 -2.65 -7.65 -6.05
C GLY A 173 -2.81 -8.90 -6.92
N TRP A 174 -1.76 -9.13 -7.72
CA TRP A 174 -1.57 -10.37 -8.45
C TRP A 174 -0.37 -11.11 -7.88
N ARG A 175 -0.51 -12.42 -7.69
CA ARG A 175 0.60 -13.28 -7.31
C ARG A 175 1.58 -13.35 -8.48
N VAL A 176 2.76 -12.79 -8.31
CA VAL A 176 3.82 -12.83 -9.33
C VAL A 176 4.84 -13.94 -9.07
N GLY A 177 5.46 -14.44 -10.13
CA GLY A 177 6.58 -15.36 -10.03
C GLY A 177 7.93 -14.65 -9.93
N PRO A 178 9.03 -15.41 -9.97
CA PRO A 178 10.37 -14.85 -10.03
C PRO A 178 10.50 -13.82 -11.14
N ILE A 179 11.21 -12.74 -10.83
CA ILE A 179 11.52 -11.71 -11.81
C ILE A 179 12.45 -12.30 -12.86
N GLY A 180 12.00 -12.29 -14.11
CA GLY A 180 12.70 -12.90 -15.23
C GLY A 180 12.18 -12.43 -16.58
N PRO A 181 12.71 -12.96 -17.68
CA PRO A 181 12.28 -12.58 -19.03
C PRO A 181 10.84 -12.97 -19.32
N GLU A 182 10.36 -13.97 -18.60
CA GLU A 182 9.01 -14.50 -18.70
C GLU A 182 8.01 -13.41 -18.31
N GLU A 183 7.00 -13.28 -19.17
CA GLU A 183 5.74 -12.55 -19.09
C GLU A 183 5.72 -11.09 -18.55
N ALA A 184 4.66 -10.39 -18.94
CA ALA A 184 4.26 -9.10 -18.41
C ALA A 184 2.79 -9.19 -18.02
N TYR A 185 2.26 -8.15 -17.36
CA TYR A 185 0.81 -8.05 -17.19
C TYR A 185 0.13 -8.01 -18.55
N SER A 186 -0.94 -8.79 -18.67
CA SER A 186 -1.74 -8.93 -19.88
C SER A 186 -3.10 -8.23 -19.72
N GLN A 187 -3.78 -7.96 -20.84
CA GLN A 187 -5.15 -7.44 -20.79
C GLN A 187 -6.09 -8.39 -20.05
N SER A 188 -5.87 -9.70 -20.13
CA SER A 188 -6.63 -10.68 -19.35
C SER A 188 -6.41 -10.55 -17.84
N ASP A 189 -5.19 -10.22 -17.38
CA ASP A 189 -4.92 -10.03 -15.96
C ASP A 189 -5.71 -8.84 -15.39
N ILE A 190 -5.78 -7.77 -16.18
CA ILE A 190 -6.48 -6.53 -15.82
C ILE A 190 -7.99 -6.71 -15.91
N ALA A 191 -8.48 -7.38 -16.96
CA ALA A 191 -9.90 -7.71 -17.11
C ALA A 191 -10.38 -8.65 -15.98
N ALA A 192 -9.56 -9.62 -15.56
CA ALA A 192 -9.89 -10.50 -14.44
C ALA A 192 -10.02 -9.72 -13.12
N MET A 193 -9.13 -8.77 -12.85
CA MET A 193 -9.22 -7.91 -11.67
C MET A 193 -10.46 -7.02 -11.72
N ALA A 194 -10.74 -6.38 -12.86
CA ALA A 194 -11.95 -5.59 -13.05
C ALA A 194 -13.22 -6.43 -12.87
N LYS A 195 -13.23 -7.68 -13.35
CA LYS A 195 -14.33 -8.62 -13.13
C LYS A 195 -14.53 -8.92 -11.65
N VAL A 196 -13.47 -9.19 -10.88
CA VAL A 196 -13.57 -9.38 -9.42
C VAL A 196 -14.18 -8.14 -8.75
N CYS A 197 -13.76 -6.93 -9.14
CA CYS A 197 -14.35 -5.71 -8.61
C CYS A 197 -15.84 -5.60 -8.91
N GLY A 198 -16.27 -5.96 -10.13
CA GLY A 198 -17.68 -5.96 -10.53
C GLY A 198 -18.51 -7.01 -9.80
N ASP A 199 -18.04 -8.27 -9.79
CA ASP A 199 -18.71 -9.40 -9.13
C ASP A 199 -18.97 -9.13 -7.65
N TYR A 200 -18.03 -8.46 -6.99
CA TYR A 200 -18.14 -8.09 -5.58
C TYR A 200 -18.68 -6.68 -5.35
N SER A 201 -19.01 -5.91 -6.39
CA SER A 201 -19.48 -4.51 -6.27
C SER A 201 -18.57 -3.66 -5.39
N LEU A 202 -17.26 -3.73 -5.63
CA LEU A 202 -16.26 -2.99 -4.86
C LEU A 202 -16.26 -1.51 -5.23
N ASP A 203 -16.16 -0.64 -4.22
CA ASP A 203 -16.04 0.81 -4.44
C ASP A 203 -14.59 1.21 -4.75
N GLY A 204 -14.36 1.74 -5.96
CA GLY A 204 -13.06 2.27 -6.38
C GLY A 204 -12.49 3.31 -5.42
N GLY A 205 -13.34 4.12 -4.77
CA GLY A 205 -12.95 5.08 -3.73
C GLY A 205 -12.29 4.47 -2.49
N THR A 206 -12.31 3.13 -2.37
CA THR A 206 -11.63 2.36 -1.30
C THR A 206 -10.60 1.36 -1.81
N LEU A 207 -10.38 1.27 -3.13
CA LEU A 207 -9.47 0.32 -3.76
C LEU A 207 -8.12 0.90 -4.15
N VAL A 208 -7.06 0.12 -3.88
CA VAL A 208 -5.72 0.27 -4.43
C VAL A 208 -5.34 -1.06 -5.10
N PHE A 209 -4.83 -1.03 -6.32
CA PHE A 209 -4.27 -2.20 -6.98
C PHE A 209 -2.76 -2.23 -6.72
N ALA A 210 -2.20 -3.36 -6.32
CA ALA A 210 -0.78 -3.52 -6.06
C ALA A 210 -0.12 -4.32 -7.18
N ALA A 211 0.77 -3.69 -7.96
CA ALA A 211 1.47 -4.34 -9.07
C ALA A 211 2.99 -4.16 -8.98
N SER A 212 3.75 -5.21 -9.28
CA SER A 212 5.21 -5.12 -9.39
C SER A 212 5.65 -4.09 -10.44
N LEU A 213 6.50 -3.14 -10.05
CA LEU A 213 7.05 -2.10 -10.94
C LEU A 213 7.80 -2.72 -12.14
N ARG A 214 8.71 -3.67 -11.87
CA ARG A 214 9.58 -4.28 -12.90
C ARG A 214 8.78 -5.05 -13.95
N LEU A 215 7.68 -5.68 -13.55
CA LEU A 215 6.77 -6.38 -14.47
C LEU A 215 5.82 -5.40 -15.18
N SER A 216 5.46 -4.29 -14.52
CA SER A 216 4.57 -3.26 -15.07
C SER A 216 5.24 -2.43 -16.16
N GLU A 217 6.53 -2.09 -16.03
CA GLU A 217 7.27 -1.27 -17.02
C GLU A 217 7.14 -1.82 -18.45
N ARG A 218 7.06 -3.15 -18.59
CA ARG A 218 6.93 -3.83 -19.89
C ARG A 218 5.61 -3.62 -20.60
N ALA A 219 4.56 -3.30 -19.84
CA ALA A 219 3.19 -3.19 -20.32
C ALA A 219 2.44 -2.10 -19.53
N LEU A 220 3.09 -0.97 -19.28
CA LEU A 220 2.58 0.05 -18.37
C LEU A 220 1.19 0.57 -18.76
N PRO A 221 0.87 0.83 -20.04
CA PRO A 221 -0.49 1.20 -20.44
C PRO A 221 -1.54 0.13 -20.13
N VAL A 222 -1.18 -1.15 -20.20
CA VAL A 222 -2.07 -2.27 -19.82
C VAL A 222 -2.33 -2.23 -18.32
N VAL A 223 -1.29 -2.13 -17.50
CA VAL A 223 -1.46 -2.07 -16.03
C VAL A 223 -2.27 -0.84 -15.63
N ALA A 224 -1.96 0.32 -16.21
CA ALA A 224 -2.65 1.57 -15.94
C ALA A 224 -4.14 1.54 -16.33
N SER A 225 -4.54 0.74 -17.33
CA SER A 225 -5.94 0.70 -17.78
C SER A 225 -6.90 0.16 -16.71
N VAL A 226 -6.40 -0.51 -15.66
CA VAL A 226 -7.22 -0.90 -14.50
C VAL A 226 -7.90 0.32 -13.85
N LEU A 227 -7.25 1.48 -13.88
CA LEU A 227 -7.75 2.73 -13.30
C LEU A 227 -8.91 3.33 -14.08
N THR A 228 -9.01 3.00 -15.36
CA THR A 228 -10.14 3.36 -16.24
C THR A 228 -11.28 2.37 -16.07
N LEU A 229 -10.98 1.08 -15.99
CA LEU A 229 -11.98 0.03 -15.79
C LEU A 229 -12.63 0.07 -14.40
N VAL A 230 -11.90 0.54 -13.40
CA VAL A 230 -12.40 0.70 -12.02
C VAL A 230 -12.21 2.17 -11.59
N PRO A 231 -13.14 3.07 -11.94
CA PRO A 231 -13.04 4.49 -11.62
C PRO A 231 -12.89 4.76 -10.11
N GLY A 232 -12.10 5.78 -9.74
CA GLY A 232 -11.84 6.16 -8.34
C GLY A 232 -10.78 5.33 -7.60
N SER A 233 -10.38 4.19 -8.15
CA SER A 233 -9.28 3.35 -7.63
C SER A 233 -7.90 4.03 -7.76
N GLN A 234 -6.90 3.46 -7.10
CA GLN A 234 -5.51 3.86 -7.23
C GLN A 234 -4.64 2.66 -7.60
N LEU A 235 -3.42 2.92 -8.03
CA LEU A 235 -2.40 1.92 -8.34
C LEU A 235 -1.19 2.16 -7.45
N LEU A 236 -0.61 1.10 -6.91
CA LEU A 236 0.65 1.12 -6.18
C LEU A 236 1.64 0.24 -6.95
N LEU A 237 2.72 0.85 -7.44
CA LEU A 237 3.80 0.14 -8.09
C LEU A 237 4.89 -0.21 -7.07
N TRP A 238 5.19 -1.50 -6.91
CA TRP A 238 6.05 -1.99 -5.83
C TRP A 238 7.30 -2.76 -6.29
N THR A 239 8.34 -2.80 -5.47
CA THR A 239 9.48 -3.74 -5.57
C THR A 239 9.55 -4.62 -4.33
N GLY A 240 9.66 -5.93 -4.51
CA GLY A 240 9.56 -6.92 -3.45
C GLY A 240 10.70 -6.87 -2.43
N PHE A 241 10.47 -7.56 -1.31
CA PHE A 241 11.48 -7.71 -0.26
C PHE A 241 12.67 -8.53 -0.76
N GLY A 242 13.88 -7.98 -0.60
CA GLY A 242 15.12 -8.61 -1.06
C GLY A 242 15.40 -8.45 -2.56
N GLU A 243 14.53 -7.77 -3.32
CA GLU A 243 14.87 -7.34 -4.68
C GLU A 243 15.96 -6.28 -4.66
N ALA A 244 16.84 -6.28 -5.68
CA ALA A 244 17.81 -5.21 -5.83
C ALA A 244 17.08 -3.88 -6.12
N PRO A 245 17.59 -2.75 -5.58
CA PRO A 245 17.02 -1.45 -5.86
C PRO A 245 16.91 -1.16 -7.36
N VAL A 246 15.88 -0.41 -7.74
CA VAL A 246 15.71 0.11 -9.10
C VAL A 246 16.53 1.38 -9.27
N ARG A 247 16.92 1.66 -10.51
CA ARG A 247 17.52 2.94 -10.87
C ARG A 247 16.54 4.11 -10.74
N SER A 248 17.04 5.29 -10.39
CA SER A 248 16.25 6.54 -10.40
C SER A 248 15.67 6.81 -11.78
N GLU A 249 16.43 6.52 -12.85
CA GLU A 249 15.99 6.73 -14.23
C GLU A 249 14.82 5.81 -14.63
N LEU A 250 14.70 4.62 -14.01
CA LEU A 250 13.52 3.76 -14.20
C LEU A 250 12.28 4.42 -13.59
N HIS A 251 12.39 4.87 -12.34
CA HIS A 251 11.29 5.56 -11.66
C HIS A 251 10.85 6.82 -12.43
N GLU A 252 11.80 7.68 -12.83
CA GLU A 252 11.51 8.89 -13.60
C GLU A 252 10.79 8.60 -14.93
N ARG A 253 11.26 7.57 -15.67
CA ARG A 253 10.66 7.17 -16.94
C ARG A 253 9.23 6.65 -16.76
N VAL A 254 8.99 5.81 -15.76
CA VAL A 254 7.66 5.27 -15.45
C VAL A 254 6.73 6.38 -15.01
N SER A 255 7.17 7.28 -14.13
CA SER A 255 6.38 8.44 -13.71
C SER A 255 6.00 9.34 -14.88
N LYS A 256 6.95 9.66 -15.76
CA LYS A 256 6.66 10.44 -16.98
C LYS A 256 5.61 9.76 -17.86
N GLN A 257 5.70 8.45 -18.07
CA GLN A 257 4.70 7.72 -18.87
C GLN A 257 3.32 7.71 -18.20
N LEU A 258 3.25 7.63 -16.87
CA LEU A 258 1.98 7.70 -16.13
C LEU A 258 1.34 9.10 -16.22
N ASP A 259 2.15 10.14 -16.26
CA ASP A 259 1.70 11.52 -16.49
C ASP A 259 1.18 11.71 -17.92
N GLU A 260 1.88 11.15 -18.93
CA GLU A 260 1.43 11.12 -20.33
C GLU A 260 0.10 10.35 -20.50
N LEU A 261 -0.17 9.37 -19.63
CA LEU A 261 -1.44 8.63 -19.56
C LEU A 261 -2.50 9.33 -18.69
N GLU A 262 -2.20 10.50 -18.11
CA GLU A 262 -3.07 11.28 -17.22
C GLU A 262 -3.54 10.53 -15.96
N VAL A 263 -2.77 9.52 -15.52
CA VAL A 263 -3.08 8.72 -14.33
C VAL A 263 -2.10 8.92 -13.18
N GLY A 264 -0.98 9.63 -13.40
CA GLY A 264 0.08 9.89 -12.42
C GLY A 264 -0.41 10.22 -10.99
N PRO A 265 -1.37 11.15 -10.80
CA PRO A 265 -1.88 11.49 -9.47
C PRO A 265 -2.59 10.36 -8.71
N ARG A 266 -2.97 9.28 -9.41
CA ARG A 266 -3.61 8.08 -8.86
C ARG A 266 -2.63 6.92 -8.66
N VAL A 267 -1.33 7.13 -8.93
CA VAL A 267 -0.30 6.11 -8.79
C VAL A 267 0.68 6.48 -7.68
N GLY A 268 0.88 5.56 -6.74
CA GLY A 268 1.93 5.63 -5.72
C GLY A 268 3.06 4.64 -6.01
N PHE A 269 4.21 4.86 -5.38
CA PHE A 269 5.38 3.99 -5.48
C PHE A 269 5.80 3.48 -4.12
N ASP A 270 6.06 2.17 -4.06
CA ASP A 270 6.65 1.44 -2.95
C ASP A 270 7.93 0.77 -3.49
N ILE A 271 9.00 1.55 -3.62
CA ILE A 271 10.20 1.10 -4.34
C ILE A 271 11.47 1.38 -3.59
N SER A 272 12.44 0.47 -3.72
CA SER A 272 13.83 0.73 -3.34
C SER A 272 14.52 1.42 -4.51
N VAL A 273 15.03 2.64 -4.35
CA VAL A 273 15.85 3.29 -5.37
C VAL A 273 17.33 3.16 -5.02
N ALA A 274 18.17 2.87 -6.00
CA ALA A 274 19.62 2.74 -5.83
C ALA A 274 20.23 4.09 -5.42
N GLN A 275 20.92 4.10 -4.28
CA GLN A 275 21.60 5.30 -3.75
C GLN A 275 23.13 5.25 -3.91
N SER A 276 23.68 4.15 -4.45
CA SER A 276 25.12 3.93 -4.57
C SER A 276 25.48 3.31 -5.93
N VAL A 277 26.72 3.49 -6.36
CA VAL A 277 27.26 2.91 -7.61
C VAL A 277 27.09 1.38 -7.66
N LEU A 278 27.29 0.71 -6.51
CA LEU A 278 27.08 -0.75 -6.41
C LEU A 278 25.60 -1.13 -6.52
N GLY A 279 24.70 -0.32 -5.94
CA GLY A 279 23.25 -0.48 -6.13
C GLY A 279 22.85 -0.29 -7.59
N SER A 280 23.44 0.68 -8.28
CA SER A 280 23.20 0.92 -9.70
C SER A 280 23.72 -0.24 -10.56
N ALA A 281 24.92 -0.77 -10.28
CA ALA A 281 25.49 -1.90 -11.02
C ALA A 281 24.69 -3.21 -10.83
N THR A 282 24.12 -3.44 -9.64
CA THR A 282 23.25 -4.60 -9.39
C THR A 282 21.87 -4.42 -10.05
N SER A 283 21.32 -3.21 -10.08
CA SER A 283 20.15 -2.91 -10.92
C SER A 283 20.47 -3.14 -12.40
N ASP A 284 21.61 -2.64 -12.89
CA ASP A 284 22.04 -2.82 -14.28
C ASP A 284 22.19 -4.29 -14.63
N ALA A 285 22.67 -5.14 -13.73
CA ALA A 285 22.75 -6.58 -13.98
C ALA A 285 21.35 -7.20 -14.18
N ILE A 286 20.38 -6.86 -13.33
CA ILE A 286 18.99 -7.33 -13.46
C ILE A 286 18.35 -6.75 -14.72
N ASP A 287 18.52 -5.46 -14.96
CA ASP A 287 18.02 -4.74 -16.14
C ASP A 287 18.68 -5.23 -17.44
N CYS A 288 19.95 -5.64 -17.38
CA CYS A 288 20.66 -6.29 -18.49
C CYS A 288 20.19 -7.72 -18.71
N THR A 289 19.89 -8.52 -17.68
CA THR A 289 19.25 -9.83 -17.91
C THR A 289 17.90 -9.68 -18.60
N PHE A 290 17.17 -8.59 -18.33
CA PHE A 290 15.98 -8.22 -19.08
C PHE A 290 16.27 -7.73 -20.50
N PHE A 291 17.35 -6.98 -20.72
CA PHE A 291 17.72 -6.50 -22.06
C PHE A 291 18.23 -7.64 -22.95
N TRP A 292 19.13 -8.49 -22.45
CA TRP A 292 19.68 -9.64 -23.16
C TRP A 292 18.61 -10.69 -23.47
N SER A 293 17.67 -10.94 -22.55
CA SER A 293 16.53 -11.81 -22.84
C SER A 293 15.54 -11.24 -23.86
N ARG A 294 15.44 -9.91 -23.94
CA ARG A 294 14.67 -9.21 -24.96
C ARG A 294 15.35 -9.31 -26.34
N TRP A 295 16.69 -9.24 -26.37
CA TRP A 295 17.50 -9.41 -27.58
C TRP A 295 17.52 -10.86 -28.07
N THR A 296 17.69 -11.83 -27.18
CA THR A 296 17.66 -13.26 -27.55
C THR A 296 16.26 -13.71 -28.01
N ARG A 297 15.16 -13.24 -27.42
CA ARG A 297 13.82 -13.54 -27.97
C ARG A 297 13.56 -12.94 -29.34
N TYR A 298 14.10 -11.75 -29.62
CA TYR A 298 13.93 -11.12 -30.92
C TYR A 298 14.72 -11.85 -32.04
N ILE A 299 15.81 -12.53 -31.68
CA ILE A 299 16.67 -13.26 -32.62
C ILE A 299 16.36 -14.77 -32.66
N PHE A 300 15.89 -15.37 -31.56
CA PHE A 300 15.81 -16.83 -31.37
C PHE A 300 14.40 -17.39 -31.02
N CYS A 301 13.32 -16.61 -31.06
CA CYS A 301 11.97 -17.19 -31.22
C CYS A 301 11.67 -17.21 -32.74
N GLY A 302 12.04 -18.23 -33.51
CA GLY A 302 11.50 -19.59 -33.43
C GLY A 302 12.13 -20.57 -32.44
N ASP A 303 11.27 -21.03 -31.52
CA ASP A 303 11.31 -22.25 -30.69
C ASP A 303 12.63 -22.73 -30.05
N LEU A 304 12.54 -22.94 -28.72
CA LEU A 304 13.39 -23.66 -27.77
C LEU A 304 14.36 -22.88 -26.86
N CYS A 305 14.11 -23.09 -25.56
CA CYS A 305 15.05 -23.25 -24.42
C CYS A 305 16.01 -22.11 -24.02
N CYS A 306 15.97 -21.72 -22.74
CA CYS A 306 16.82 -22.32 -21.68
C CYS A 306 16.55 -21.68 -20.32
N GLY A 307 16.46 -22.50 -19.27
CA GLY A 307 16.35 -22.05 -17.89
C GLY A 307 17.68 -21.60 -17.31
N SER A 308 17.64 -20.67 -16.37
CA SER A 308 18.66 -20.51 -15.33
C SER A 308 18.08 -19.79 -14.13
N SER A 309 18.04 -20.51 -13.02
CA SER A 309 17.75 -19.98 -11.69
C SER A 309 18.98 -19.25 -11.15
N TYR A 310 18.81 -18.03 -10.65
CA TYR A 310 19.77 -17.44 -9.72
C TYR A 310 19.03 -16.68 -8.62
N SER A 311 19.32 -17.10 -7.39
CA SER A 311 18.99 -16.39 -6.16
C SER A 311 20.28 -15.92 -5.50
N LEU A 312 20.17 -14.79 -4.80
CA LEU A 312 20.97 -14.28 -3.67
C LEU A 312 21.76 -13.00 -3.98
N LEU A 313 21.27 -11.89 -3.41
CA LEU A 313 22.10 -10.87 -2.78
C LEU A 313 21.45 -10.49 -1.45
N ASN A 314 22.23 -10.59 -0.37
CA ASN A 314 21.87 -10.22 0.98
C ASN A 314 22.15 -8.73 1.14
N ALA A 315 21.12 -7.90 1.36
CA ALA A 315 21.28 -6.49 1.69
C ALA A 315 20.66 -6.24 3.07
N GLN A 316 21.51 -6.32 4.10
CA GLN A 316 21.21 -5.76 5.41
C GLN A 316 21.42 -4.25 5.39
N THR A 317 20.61 -3.55 6.19
CA THR A 317 20.38 -2.09 6.29
C THR A 317 19.45 -1.51 5.21
N GLY A 318 18.21 -2.02 5.15
CA GLY A 318 17.17 -1.58 4.22
C GLY A 318 16.45 -0.31 4.63
N GLU A 319 17.14 0.82 4.71
CA GLU A 319 16.50 2.14 4.73
C GLU A 319 16.24 2.59 3.28
N ARG A 320 14.97 2.84 2.94
CA ARG A 320 14.53 3.31 1.62
C ARG A 320 14.05 4.75 1.77
N GLN A 321 14.64 5.69 1.03
CA GLN A 321 14.16 7.08 1.01
C GLN A 321 12.93 7.22 0.11
N SER A 322 11.98 8.02 0.59
CA SER A 322 11.00 8.71 -0.25
C SER A 322 11.75 9.68 -1.16
N LEU A 323 11.79 9.42 -2.46
CA LEU A 323 12.31 10.36 -3.45
C LEU A 323 11.13 11.07 -4.08
N LEU A 324 10.89 12.32 -3.67
CA LEU A 324 10.76 13.47 -4.56
C LEU A 324 10.92 14.77 -3.76
N SER A 325 11.76 15.65 -4.30
CA SER A 325 12.10 16.98 -3.81
C SER A 325 10.90 17.90 -3.70
N THR A 326 10.80 18.65 -2.60
CA THR A 326 9.99 19.87 -2.55
C THR A 326 10.42 20.81 -3.68
N PRO A 327 9.50 21.32 -4.54
CA PRO A 327 9.85 22.44 -5.40
C PRO A 327 10.28 23.63 -4.51
N PRO A 328 11.23 24.47 -4.93
CA PRO A 328 11.61 25.64 -4.16
C PRO A 328 10.36 26.50 -3.95
N THR A 329 10.07 26.80 -2.68
CA THR A 329 9.09 27.81 -2.29
C THR A 329 9.38 29.08 -3.08
N PRO A 330 8.41 29.65 -3.82
CA PRO A 330 8.63 30.95 -4.42
C PRO A 330 8.98 31.92 -3.29
N ALA A 331 10.12 32.59 -3.43
CA ALA A 331 10.58 33.58 -2.48
C ALA A 331 9.44 34.54 -2.16
N ALA A 332 9.16 34.73 -0.87
CA ALA A 332 8.19 35.69 -0.41
C ALA A 332 8.53 37.06 -1.03
N THR A 333 7.63 37.54 -1.87
CA THR A 333 7.67 38.91 -2.38
C THR A 333 7.63 39.83 -1.15
N PRO A 334 8.56 40.79 -1.00
CA PRO A 334 8.55 41.68 0.14
C PRO A 334 7.25 42.50 0.14
N GLU A 335 6.51 42.43 1.25
CA GLU A 335 5.35 43.26 1.50
C GLU A 335 5.73 44.73 1.33
N HIS A 336 5.24 45.35 0.25
CA HIS A 336 5.20 46.79 0.12
C HIS A 336 4.25 47.33 1.20
N LYS A 337 4.82 47.84 2.30
CA LYS A 337 4.09 48.67 3.27
C LYS A 337 3.47 49.85 2.53
N LEU A 338 2.17 49.80 2.33
CA LEU A 338 1.38 50.97 1.95
C LEU A 338 1.41 51.97 3.12
N PRO A 339 1.65 53.26 2.87
CA PRO A 339 1.69 54.26 3.92
C PRO A 339 0.28 54.53 4.48
N VAL A 340 0.21 54.57 5.81
CA VAL A 340 -0.96 54.95 6.60
C VAL A 340 -1.32 56.42 6.29
N PRO A 341 -2.57 56.75 5.91
CA PRO A 341 -2.98 58.14 5.82
C PRO A 341 -3.22 58.72 7.21
N SER A 342 -2.53 59.81 7.51
CA SER A 342 -2.74 60.68 8.66
C SER A 342 -4.13 61.33 8.61
N THR A 343 -4.97 61.06 9.59
CA THR A 343 -6.19 61.83 9.87
C THR A 343 -5.85 63.14 10.59
N PRO A 344 -6.31 64.32 10.13
CA PRO A 344 -6.37 65.51 10.95
C PRO A 344 -7.63 65.45 11.83
N GLY A 345 -7.46 65.68 13.12
CA GLY A 345 -8.57 65.90 14.04
C GLY A 345 -9.07 67.35 13.97
N THR A 346 -10.37 67.52 14.14
CA THR A 346 -10.98 68.48 15.07
C THR A 346 -12.50 68.31 15.12
N ASP A 347 -13.01 68.25 16.36
CA ASP A 347 -14.29 68.73 16.91
C ASP A 347 -15.52 68.87 16.01
N VAL A 348 -16.67 68.27 16.43
CA VAL A 348 -17.76 68.98 17.15
C VAL A 348 -18.94 68.05 17.51
N ASN A 349 -19.37 68.14 18.79
CA ASN A 349 -20.74 68.19 19.34
C ASN A 349 -21.93 67.33 18.82
N GLY A 350 -22.67 66.75 19.79
CA GLY A 350 -24.14 66.57 19.77
C GLY A 350 -24.63 65.11 19.81
N ILE A 351 -25.07 64.50 20.92
CA ILE A 351 -26.35 64.63 21.66
C ILE A 351 -27.56 63.86 21.04
N ILE A 352 -28.15 62.97 21.87
CA ILE A 352 -29.54 62.40 21.91
C ILE A 352 -29.88 61.23 20.95
N ARG A 353 -30.04 59.99 21.47
CA ARG A 353 -31.30 59.30 21.87
C ARG A 353 -32.38 59.22 20.78
N GLN A 354 -32.61 58.02 20.26
CA GLN A 354 -33.83 57.23 20.47
C GLN A 354 -33.54 55.75 20.25
#